data_AF-X0RGA7-F1
#
_entry.id   AF-X0RGA7-F1
#
_cell.length_a   1.000
_cell.length_b   1.000
_cell.length_c   1.000
_cell.angle_alpha   90.00
_cell.angle_beta   90.00
_cell.angle_gamma   90.00
#
_symmetry.space_group_name_H-M   'P 1'
#
loop_
_entity.id
_entity.type
_entity.pdbx_description
1 polymer ?
#
loop_
_entity_poly.entity_id
_entity_poly.type
_entity_poly.pdbx_seq_one_letter_code
_entity_poly.pdbx_strand_id
1 'polypeptide(L)'
;MFFEYPKDIRKVIYTTNAIESLNSVIRTAVNKRKVFPSDQAAFKVVYLATQQASKKWSMPIRNWTSALNRFMIMFDDRISKHLI
;
A
#
# COMPACT_ATOMS: atom_id res chain seq x y z
N MET A 1 -9.40 13.91 -13.70
CA MET A 1 -8.31 13.72 -12.73
C MET A 1 -7.96 12.26 -12.35
N PHE A 2 -8.63 11.20 -12.86
CA PHE A 2 -8.06 9.84 -12.84
C PHE A 2 -7.70 9.34 -14.25
N PHE A 3 -8.59 9.61 -15.21
CA PHE A 3 -8.41 9.24 -16.62
C PHE A 3 -7.29 10.00 -17.35
N GLU A 4 -6.78 11.09 -16.75
CA GLU A 4 -5.59 11.81 -17.21
C GLU A 4 -4.33 10.94 -17.11
N TYR A 5 -4.32 9.95 -16.21
CA TYR A 5 -3.19 9.04 -16.08
C TYR A 5 -3.20 7.97 -17.18
N PRO A 6 -2.02 7.66 -17.76
CA PRO A 6 -1.81 6.51 -18.63
C PRO A 6 -2.28 5.21 -17.98
N LYS A 7 -2.62 4.23 -18.81
CA LYS A 7 -3.19 2.94 -18.38
C LYS A 7 -2.32 2.24 -17.33
N ASP A 8 -0.99 2.33 -17.47
CA ASP A 8 -0.04 1.69 -16.56
C ASP A 8 -0.08 2.30 -15.15
N ILE A 9 -0.21 3.63 -15.05
CA ILE A 9 -0.34 4.34 -13.76
C ILE A 9 -1.71 4.06 -13.15
N ARG A 10 -2.78 4.14 -13.94
CA ARG A 10 -4.13 3.84 -13.47
C ARG A 10 -4.20 2.45 -12.85
N LYS A 11 -3.61 1.46 -13.52
CA LYS A 11 -3.57 0.07 -13.06
C LYS A 11 -2.91 -0.09 -11.70
N VAL A 12 -1.84 0.64 -11.42
CA VAL A 12 -1.23 0.62 -10.08
C VAL A 12 -2.14 1.26 -9.03
N ILE A 13 -2.85 2.33 -9.39
CA ILE A 13 -3.72 3.06 -8.44
C ILE A 13 -4.99 2.25 -8.12
N TYR A 14 -5.66 1.69 -9.13
CA TYR A 14 -6.95 1.01 -8.92
C TYR A 14 -6.82 -0.44 -8.47
N THR A 15 -5.61 -1.01 -8.33
CA THR A 15 -5.48 -2.36 -7.76
C THR A 15 -5.84 -2.32 -6.27
N THR A 16 -7.13 -2.50 -5.98
CA THR A 16 -7.68 -2.47 -4.62
C THR A 16 -7.12 -3.60 -3.76
N ASN A 17 -6.63 -4.68 -4.38
CA ASN A 17 -6.04 -5.85 -3.72
C ASN A 17 -5.03 -5.50 -2.62
N ALA A 18 -4.20 -4.46 -2.80
CA ALA A 18 -3.19 -4.10 -1.79
C ALA A 18 -3.84 -3.55 -0.50
N ILE A 19 -4.79 -2.63 -0.65
CA ILE A 19 -5.50 -2.00 0.46
C ILE A 19 -6.47 -3.02 1.10
N GLU A 20 -7.21 -3.77 0.29
CA GLU A 20 -8.13 -4.80 0.75
C GLU A 20 -7.41 -5.92 1.52
N SER A 21 -6.25 -6.37 1.03
CA SER A 21 -5.44 -7.38 1.69
C SER A 21 -4.98 -6.91 3.08
N LEU A 22 -4.47 -5.68 3.20
CA LEU A 22 -4.07 -5.12 4.49
C LEU A 22 -5.27 -4.97 5.42
N ASN A 23 -6.40 -4.44 4.93
CA ASN A 23 -7.62 -4.28 5.72
C ASN A 23 -8.16 -5.61 6.23
N SER A 24 -8.07 -6.68 5.44
CA SER A 24 -8.45 -8.04 5.85
C SER A 24 -7.59 -8.55 7.01
N VAL A 25 -6.26 -8.35 6.94
CA VAL A 25 -5.33 -8.72 8.02
C VAL A 25 -5.61 -7.94 9.30
N ILE A 26 -5.80 -6.61 9.19
CA ILE A 26 -6.11 -5.75 10.34
C ILE A 26 -7.44 -6.17 10.97
N ARG A 27 -8.50 -6.35 10.17
CA ARG A 27 -9.81 -6.79 10.64
C ARG A 27 -9.73 -8.13 11.37
N THR A 28 -8.94 -9.07 10.85
CA THR A 28 -8.71 -10.37 11.50
C THR A 28 -8.03 -10.21 12.86
N ALA A 29 -7.01 -9.35 12.96
CA ALA A 29 -6.30 -9.10 14.20
C ALA A 29 -7.18 -8.39 15.25
N VAL A 30 -8.00 -7.42 14.82
CA VAL A 30 -8.94 -6.71 15.69
C VAL A 30 -10.08 -7.62 16.14
N ASN A 31 -10.67 -8.42 15.26
CA ASN A 31 -11.79 -9.31 15.61
C ASN A 31 -11.43 -10.38 16.65
N LYS A 32 -10.16 -10.77 16.75
CA LYS A 32 -9.66 -11.64 17.83
C LYS A 32 -9.77 -11.01 19.22
N ARG A 33 -9.85 -9.68 19.31
CA ARG A 33 -9.97 -8.90 20.55
C ARG A 33 -11.11 -7.88 20.41
N LYS A 34 -12.32 -8.27 20.81
CA LYS A 34 -13.52 -7.44 20.64
C LYS A 34 -13.54 -6.16 21.50
N VAL A 35 -12.78 -6.12 22.59
CA VAL A 35 -12.69 -4.97 23.50
C VAL A 35 -11.22 -4.67 23.78
N PHE A 36 -10.86 -3.39 23.74
CA PHE A 36 -9.53 -2.90 24.08
C PHE A 36 -9.58 -2.11 25.39
N PRO A 37 -8.58 -2.28 26.27
CA PRO A 37 -8.53 -1.56 27.55
C PRO A 37 -8.16 -0.08 27.40
N SER A 38 -7.59 0.33 26.25
CA SER A 38 -7.26 1.72 25.93
C SER A 38 -7.02 1.87 24.43
N ASP A 39 -7.06 3.11 23.92
CA ASP A 39 -6.74 3.42 22.53
C ASP A 39 -5.32 3.00 22.17
N GLN A 40 -4.35 3.19 23.08
CA GLN A 40 -2.97 2.74 22.88
C GLN A 40 -2.88 1.23 22.65
N ALA A 41 -3.70 0.43 23.35
CA ALA A 41 -3.75 -1.01 23.15
C ALA A 41 -4.32 -1.37 21.76
N ALA A 42 -5.33 -0.64 21.29
CA ALA A 42 -5.88 -0.80 19.94
C ALA A 42 -4.84 -0.44 18.87
N PHE A 43 -4.17 0.70 19.00
CA PHE A 43 -3.10 1.13 18.10
C PHE A 43 -1.95 0.11 18.04
N LYS A 44 -1.55 -0.44 19.19
CA LYS A 44 -0.50 -1.47 19.25
C LYS A 44 -0.87 -2.72 18.45
N VAL A 45 -2.14 -3.15 18.49
CA VAL A 45 -2.59 -4.32 17.72
C VAL A 45 -2.57 -4.03 16.22
N VAL A 46 -3.04 -2.86 15.78
CA VAL A 46 -2.98 -2.46 14.36
C VAL A 46 -1.54 -2.36 13.87
N TYR A 47 -0.64 -1.77 14.67
CA TYR A 47 0.78 -1.66 14.36
C TYR A 47 1.43 -3.04 14.18
N LEU A 48 1.23 -3.95 15.14
CA LEU A 48 1.80 -5.31 15.07
C LEU A 48 1.21 -6.11 13.90
N ALA A 49 -0.08 -5.97 13.61
CA ALA A 49 -0.72 -6.62 12.47
C ALA A 49 -0.13 -6.12 11.13
N THR A 50 0.09 -4.81 11.02
CA THR A 50 0.71 -4.18 9.84
C THR A 50 2.15 -4.63 9.67
N GLN A 51 2.93 -4.67 10.74
CA GLN A 51 4.31 -5.17 10.71
C GLN A 51 4.39 -6.65 10.36
N GLN A 52 3.41 -7.46 10.77
CA GLN A 52 3.36 -8.87 10.38
C GLN A 52 2.92 -9.06 8.92
N ALA A 53 2.04 -8.19 8.41
CA ALA A 53 1.66 -8.18 7.00
C ALA A 53 2.83 -7.76 6.10
N SER A 54 3.58 -6.73 6.51
CA SER A 54 4.68 -6.18 5.71
C SER A 54 5.82 -7.17 5.46
N LYS A 55 6.06 -8.11 6.39
CA LYS A 55 7.01 -9.23 6.20
C LYS A 55 6.70 -10.08 4.95
N LYS A 56 5.46 -10.06 4.46
CA LYS A 56 5.03 -10.80 3.26
C LYS A 56 5.08 -9.96 1.98
N TRP A 57 5.40 -8.66 2.06
CA TRP A 57 5.49 -7.76 0.90
C TRP A 57 6.85 -7.90 0.19
N SER A 58 7.20 -9.13 -0.18
CA SER A 58 8.43 -9.43 -0.93
C SER A 58 8.25 -9.36 -2.44
N MET A 59 7.00 -9.50 -2.93
CA MET A 59 6.71 -9.55 -4.35
C MET A 59 6.55 -8.13 -4.92
N PRO A 60 7.26 -7.79 -6.02
CA PRO A 60 7.12 -6.50 -6.66
C PRO A 60 5.72 -6.34 -7.29
N ILE A 61 5.26 -5.10 -7.38
CA ILE A 61 3.99 -4.78 -8.03
C ILE A 61 4.06 -5.23 -9.50
N ARG A 62 3.01 -5.91 -9.97
CA ARG A 62 2.96 -6.38 -11.35
C ARG A 62 3.04 -5.21 -12.33
N ASN A 63 3.93 -5.31 -13.32
CA ASN A 63 4.20 -4.28 -14.32
C ASN A 63 4.73 -2.96 -13.73
N TRP A 64 5.31 -2.97 -12.53
CA TRP A 64 5.83 -1.77 -11.87
C TRP A 64 6.83 -1.00 -12.73
N THR A 65 7.77 -1.67 -13.39
CA THR A 65 8.78 -1.03 -14.26
C THR A 65 8.15 -0.17 -15.36
N SER A 66 7.08 -0.65 -15.99
CA SER A 66 6.38 0.09 -17.05
C SER A 66 5.67 1.32 -16.49
N ALA A 67 5.05 1.20 -15.32
CA ALA A 67 4.44 2.34 -14.64
C ALA A 67 5.50 3.35 -14.18
N LEU A 68 6.64 2.88 -13.65
CA LEU A 68 7.75 3.71 -13.19
C LEU A 68 8.35 4.54 -14.34
N ASN A 69 8.61 3.93 -15.50
CA ASN A 69 9.07 4.67 -16.68
C ASN A 69 8.09 5.78 -17.07
N ARG A 70 6.77 5.53 -16.92
CA ARG A 70 5.75 6.53 -17.21
C ARG A 70 5.70 7.64 -16.15
N PHE A 71 5.92 7.31 -14.88
CA PHE A 71 6.08 8.29 -13.81
C PHE A 71 7.32 9.16 -14.01
N MET A 72 8.45 8.59 -14.44
CA MET A 72 9.67 9.34 -14.74
C MET A 72 9.45 10.37 -15.85
N ILE A 73 8.78 10.02 -16.93
CA ILE A 73 8.49 10.97 -18.03
C ILE A 73 7.54 12.09 -17.57
N MET A 74 6.53 11.74 -16.76
CA MET A 74 5.45 12.67 -16.40
C MET A 74 5.80 13.55 -15.19
N PHE A 75 6.72 13.12 -14.34
CA PHE A 75 7.11 13.76 -13.07
C PHE A 75 8.63 13.71 -12.83
N ASP A 76 9.40 13.94 -13.90
CA ASP A 76 10.87 13.86 -13.90
C ASP A 76 11.50 14.68 -12.75
N ASP A 77 11.01 15.91 -12.57
CA ASP A 77 11.45 16.86 -11.55
C ASP A 77 11.26 16.36 -10.10
N ARG A 78 10.34 15.42 -9.87
CA ARG A 78 10.04 14.85 -8.55
C ARG A 78 10.72 13.51 -8.35
N ILE A 79 10.73 12.66 -9.37
CA ILE A 79 11.29 11.31 -9.28
C ILE A 79 12.82 11.35 -9.22
N SER A 80 13.45 12.25 -9.99
CA SER A 80 14.92 12.38 -10.04
C SER A 80 15.54 12.82 -8.71
N LYS A 81 14.76 13.40 -7.77
CA LYS A 81 15.20 13.73 -6.40
C LYS A 81 15.23 12.53 -5.46
N HIS A 82 14.60 11.42 -5.83
CA HIS A 82 14.43 10.24 -4.99
C HIS A 82 15.06 8.98 -5.58
N LEU A 83 15.60 9.06 -6.81
CA LEU A 83 16.49 8.06 -7.41
C LEU A 83 17.93 8.43 -7.05
N ILE A 84 18.41 7.98 -5.89
CA ILE A 84 19.82 7.96 -5.49
C ILE A 84 20.18 6.50 -5.20
#